data_AF-A0AAV4JWL0-F1
#
_entry.id   AF-A0AAV4JWL0-F1
#
_cell.length_a   1.000
_cell.length_b   1.000
_cell.length_c   1.000
_cell.angle_alpha   90.00
_cell.angle_beta   90.00
_cell.angle_gamma   90.00
#
_symmetry.space_group_name_H-M   'P 1'
#
loop_
_entity.id
_entity.type
_entity.pdbx_description
1 polymer ?
#
loop_
_entity_poly.entity_id
_entity_poly.type
_entity_poly.pdbx_seq_one_letter_code
_entity_poly.pdbx_strand_id
1 'polypeptide(L)'
;MCLLRRVSGEIPVNAHIGRQTAIASLHEAKLADCIKVMADWGYGVTSEEVKDIAQQFVVKNGLEVPFKEGRPGYDWLMNFRKRHPEIVPGKTEQLSVCRARAEDPEVVEHFYPLLQTCHNVLI
;
A
#
# COMPACT_ATOMS: atom_id res chain seq x y z
N MET A 1 -9.30 12.45 34.17
CA MET A 1 -10.51 13.30 34.03
C MET A 1 -11.02 13.34 32.57
N CYS A 2 -11.50 12.22 32.03
CA CYS A 2 -12.12 12.19 30.69
C CYS A 2 -13.57 11.70 30.74
N LEU A 3 -13.88 10.81 31.69
CA LEU A 3 -15.23 10.30 31.96
C LEU A 3 -16.18 11.40 32.44
N LEU A 4 -15.73 12.25 33.37
CA LEU A 4 -16.55 13.37 33.89
C LEU A 4 -16.98 14.35 32.78
N ARG A 5 -16.13 14.58 31.77
CA ARG A 5 -16.44 15.48 30.65
C ARG A 5 -17.48 14.91 29.68
N ARG A 6 -17.55 13.58 29.55
CA ARG A 6 -18.60 12.89 28.79
C ARG A 6 -19.94 12.91 29.54
N VAL A 7 -19.92 12.75 30.87
CA VAL A 7 -21.12 12.86 31.72
C VAL A 7 -21.64 14.31 31.76
N SER A 8 -20.73 15.30 31.72
CA SER A 8 -21.06 16.73 31.65
C SER A 8 -21.60 17.18 30.27
N GLY A 9 -21.52 16.35 29.24
CA GLY A 9 -21.99 16.67 27.88
C GLY A 9 -21.06 17.58 27.07
N GLU A 10 -19.90 17.97 27.61
CA GLU A 10 -18.88 18.77 26.90
C GLU A 10 -18.28 18.05 25.69
N ILE A 11 -18.31 16.71 25.71
CA ILE A 11 -17.71 15.86 24.70
C ILE A 11 -18.72 14.79 24.30
N PRO A 12 -19.02 14.60 23.00
CA PRO A 12 -19.92 13.55 22.58
C PRO A 12 -19.41 12.18 23.03
N VAL A 13 -20.32 11.30 23.43
CA VAL A 13 -19.98 9.98 24.00
C VAL A 13 -19.14 9.14 23.02
N ASN A 14 -19.39 9.28 21.72
CA ASN A 14 -18.67 8.61 20.63
C ASN A 14 -17.44 9.38 20.11
N ALA A 15 -17.06 10.49 20.75
CA ALA A 15 -15.88 11.23 20.32
C ALA A 15 -14.60 10.46 20.63
N HIS A 16 -13.75 10.31 19.62
CA HIS A 16 -12.42 9.75 19.80
C HIS A 16 -11.51 10.79 20.49
N ILE A 17 -11.19 10.55 21.76
CA ILE A 17 -10.31 11.40 22.56
C ILE A 17 -8.87 10.93 22.30
N GLY A 18 -8.23 11.52 21.30
CA GLY A 18 -6.84 11.22 20.93
C GLY A 18 -6.29 12.25 19.94
N ARG A 19 -4.97 12.23 19.73
CA ARG A 19 -4.33 13.08 18.72
C ARG A 19 -4.92 12.76 17.35
N GLN A 20 -5.33 13.79 16.61
CA GLN A 20 -5.81 13.62 15.24
C GLN A 20 -4.71 12.99 14.38
N THR A 21 -5.11 12.12 13.46
CA THR A 21 -4.19 11.46 12.55
C THR A 21 -3.43 12.50 11.74
N ALA A 22 -2.13 12.30 11.54
CA ALA A 22 -1.27 13.22 10.78
C ALA A 22 -1.75 13.45 9.33
N ILE A 23 -2.47 12.49 8.76
CA ILE A 23 -3.14 12.58 7.47
C ILE A 23 -4.65 12.47 7.74
N ALA A 24 -5.46 13.33 7.12
CA ALA A 24 -6.91 13.28 7.29
C ALA A 24 -7.49 11.93 6.82
N SER A 25 -8.55 11.45 7.48
CA SER A 25 -9.15 10.13 7.20
C SER A 25 -9.57 9.94 5.73
N LEU A 26 -10.06 11.01 5.07
CA LEU A 26 -10.43 10.99 3.66
C LEU A 26 -9.23 10.71 2.75
N HIS A 27 -8.08 11.32 3.05
CA HIS A 27 -6.85 11.13 2.31
C HIS A 27 -6.24 9.75 2.56
N GLU A 28 -6.34 9.28 3.81
CA GLU A 28 -5.90 7.95 4.20
C GLU A 28 -6.69 6.85 3.48
N ALA A 29 -8.01 7.01 3.33
CA ALA A 29 -8.85 6.10 2.56
C ALA A 29 -8.44 6.02 1.08
N LYS A 30 -8.18 7.17 0.44
CA LYS A 30 -7.68 7.19 -0.95
C LYS A 30 -6.35 6.47 -1.11
N LEU A 31 -5.45 6.63 -0.13
CA LEU A 31 -4.16 5.93 -0.12
C LEU A 31 -4.36 4.42 0.02
N ALA A 32 -5.26 3.98 0.90
CA ALA A 32 -5.62 2.58 1.07
C ALA A 32 -6.20 1.98 -0.23
N ASP A 33 -7.07 2.72 -0.93
CA ASP A 33 -7.64 2.28 -2.20
C ASP A 33 -6.58 2.17 -3.30
N CYS A 34 -5.63 3.11 -3.38
CA CYS A 34 -4.50 2.99 -4.31
C CYS A 34 -3.68 1.71 -4.05
N ILE A 35 -3.42 1.38 -2.78
CA ILE A 35 -2.67 0.18 -2.41
C ILE A 35 -3.43 -1.09 -2.79
N LYS A 36 -4.76 -1.10 -2.62
CA LYS A 36 -5.61 -2.23 -3.04
C LYS A 36 -5.55 -2.44 -4.55
N VAL A 37 -5.69 -1.37 -5.33
CA VAL A 37 -5.61 -1.45 -6.80
C VAL A 37 -4.25 -1.98 -7.25
N MET A 38 -3.15 -1.54 -6.61
CA MET A 38 -1.81 -2.08 -6.90
C MET A 38 -1.72 -3.57 -6.57
N ALA A 39 -2.29 -3.99 -5.45
CA ALA A 39 -2.35 -5.40 -5.07
C ALA A 39 -3.18 -6.23 -6.05
N ASP A 40 -4.32 -5.72 -6.52
CA ASP A 40 -5.17 -6.38 -7.53
C ASP A 40 -4.45 -6.54 -8.87
N TRP A 41 -3.58 -5.60 -9.22
CA TRP A 41 -2.71 -5.70 -10.39
C TRP A 41 -1.51 -6.64 -10.19
N GLY A 42 -1.37 -7.25 -9.02
CA GLY A 42 -0.29 -8.18 -8.71
C GLY A 42 1.03 -7.51 -8.30
N TYR A 43 1.04 -6.18 -8.08
CA TYR A 43 2.16 -5.48 -7.46
C TYR A 43 2.03 -5.57 -5.94
N GLY A 44 2.85 -6.41 -5.32
CA GLY A 44 2.92 -6.36 -3.86
C GLY A 44 3.76 -5.20 -3.39
N VAL A 45 3.13 -4.34 -2.59
CA VAL A 45 3.73 -3.12 -2.07
C VAL A 45 4.43 -3.42 -0.76
N THR A 46 5.72 -3.13 -0.69
CA THR A 46 6.52 -3.26 0.53
C THR A 46 6.21 -2.15 1.54
N SER A 47 6.57 -2.39 2.80
CA SER A 47 6.42 -1.40 3.88
C SER A 47 7.14 -0.08 3.58
N GLU A 48 8.21 -0.11 2.79
CA GLU A 48 8.98 1.08 2.40
C GLU A 48 8.28 1.86 1.30
N GLU A 49 7.81 1.17 0.27
CA GLU A 49 7.03 1.76 -0.81
C GLU A 49 5.74 2.41 -0.28
N VAL A 50 5.06 1.81 0.71
CA VAL A 50 3.89 2.46 1.34
C VAL A 50 4.27 3.82 1.96
N LYS A 51 5.45 3.92 2.60
CA LYS A 51 5.94 5.20 3.15
C LYS A 51 6.27 6.19 2.03
N ASP A 52 6.83 5.72 0.91
CA ASP A 52 7.20 6.57 -0.23
C ASP A 52 5.96 7.10 -0.96
N ILE A 53 4.95 6.25 -1.19
CA ILE A 53 3.66 6.66 -1.77
C ILE A 53 2.98 7.68 -0.86
N ALA A 54 2.99 7.44 0.45
CA ALA A 54 2.42 8.38 1.42
C ALA A 54 3.18 9.73 1.44
N GLN A 55 4.52 9.71 1.34
CA GLN A 55 5.32 10.94 1.22
C GLN A 55 4.97 11.70 -0.06
N GLN A 56 4.90 11.01 -1.20
CA GLN A 56 4.49 11.63 -2.48
C GLN A 56 3.08 12.21 -2.39
N PHE A 57 2.17 11.54 -1.72
CA PHE A 57 0.81 12.02 -1.50
C PHE A 57 0.80 13.31 -0.67
N VAL A 58 1.58 13.37 0.40
CA VAL A 58 1.73 14.58 1.23
C VAL A 58 2.28 15.74 0.42
N VAL A 59 3.36 15.51 -0.33
CA VAL A 59 4.02 16.53 -1.15
C VAL A 59 3.09 17.04 -2.25
N LYS A 60 2.41 16.14 -2.97
CA LYS A 60 1.47 16.50 -4.06
C LYS A 60 0.28 17.33 -3.57
N ASN A 61 -0.24 17.04 -2.38
CA ASN A 61 -1.39 17.74 -1.82
C ASN A 61 -0.99 18.95 -0.94
N GLY A 62 0.31 19.22 -0.76
CA GLY A 62 0.79 20.33 0.07
C GLY A 62 0.35 20.22 1.53
N LEU A 63 0.25 19.00 2.06
CA LEU A 63 -0.24 18.78 3.43
C LEU A 63 0.84 19.12 4.46
N GLU A 64 0.50 20.00 5.41
CA GLU A 64 1.34 20.27 6.58
C GLU A 64 1.25 19.09 7.55
N VAL A 65 2.21 18.19 7.47
CA VAL A 65 2.32 17.00 8.32
C VAL A 65 3.46 17.14 9.33
N PRO A 66 3.34 16.57 10.53
CA PRO A 66 4.41 16.57 11.54
C PRO A 66 5.58 15.63 11.20
N PHE A 67 5.65 15.10 9.99
CA PHE A 67 6.68 14.16 9.57
C PHE A 67 7.97 14.89 9.18
N LYS A 68 9.12 14.31 9.55
CA LYS A 68 10.43 14.79 9.09
C LYS A 68 10.51 14.62 7.57
N GLU A 69 10.73 15.72 6.84
CA GLU A 69 10.79 15.75 5.37
C GLU A 69 9.52 15.22 4.67
N GLY A 70 8.37 15.27 5.36
CA GLY A 70 7.10 14.75 4.83
C GLY A 70 7.02 13.23 4.75
N ARG A 71 8.05 12.49 5.22
CA ARG A 71 8.08 11.02 5.15
C ARG A 71 7.48 10.38 6.41
N PRO A 72 6.42 9.57 6.29
CA PRO A 72 5.85 8.90 7.44
C PRO A 72 6.81 7.89 8.07
N GLY A 73 6.82 7.87 9.41
CA GLY A 73 7.63 6.92 10.18
C GLY A 73 7.00 5.54 10.30
N TYR A 74 7.72 4.64 10.98
CA TYR A 74 7.24 3.28 11.28
C TYR A 74 5.95 3.28 12.11
N ASP A 75 5.85 4.16 13.11
CA ASP A 75 4.65 4.28 13.96
C ASP A 75 3.40 4.66 13.16
N TRP A 76 3.56 5.51 12.15
CA TRP A 76 2.45 5.86 11.28
C TRP A 76 2.00 4.65 10.47
N LEU A 77 2.93 3.89 9.88
CA LEU A 77 2.62 2.68 9.11
C LEU A 77 1.91 1.62 9.96
N MET A 78 2.37 1.40 11.20
CA MET A 78 1.73 0.46 12.13
C MET A 78 0.29 0.87 12.45
N ASN A 79 0.06 2.16 12.69
CA ASN A 79 -1.29 2.66 12.95
C ASN A 79 -2.16 2.68 11.70
N PHE A 80 -1.60 2.95 10.51
CA PHE A 80 -2.28 2.87 9.22
C PHE A 80 -2.81 1.44 8.99
N ARG A 81 -1.98 0.42 9.21
CA ARG A 81 -2.39 -1.00 9.12
C ARG A 81 -3.46 -1.38 10.14
N LYS A 82 -3.40 -0.84 11.36
CA LYS A 82 -4.45 -1.06 12.37
C LYS A 82 -5.79 -0.44 11.97
N ARG A 83 -5.77 0.69 11.27
CA ARG A 83 -6.99 1.35 10.76
C ARG A 83 -7.54 0.70 9.50
N HIS A 84 -6.66 0.11 8.69
CA HIS A 84 -6.98 -0.57 7.43
C HIS A 84 -6.62 -2.06 7.51
N PRO A 85 -7.34 -2.86 8.32
CA PRO A 85 -7.08 -4.29 8.47
C PRO A 85 -7.30 -5.09 7.17
N GLU A 86 -7.99 -4.51 6.18
CA GLU A 86 -8.16 -5.10 4.86
C GLU A 86 -6.87 -5.19 4.05
N ILE A 87 -5.84 -4.40 4.40
CA ILE A 87 -4.53 -4.45 3.77
C ILE A 87 -3.68 -5.49 4.50
N VAL A 88 -3.79 -6.74 4.07
CA VAL A 88 -3.03 -7.85 4.64
C VAL A 88 -1.61 -7.87 4.05
N PRO A 89 -0.55 -7.97 4.87
CA PRO A 89 0.80 -8.21 4.38
C PRO A 89 0.89 -9.61 3.78
N GLY A 90 0.65 -9.70 2.47
CA GLY A 90 0.85 -10.92 1.69
C GLY A 90 2.32 -11.10 1.33
N LYS A 91 2.79 -12.35 1.32
CA LYS A 91 4.06 -12.70 0.67
C LYS A 91 3.84 -12.51 -0.84
N THR A 92 4.66 -11.69 -1.47
CA THR A 92 4.67 -11.58 -2.93
C THR A 92 5.17 -12.88 -3.52
N GLU A 93 4.31 -13.54 -4.29
CA GLU A 93 4.72 -14.69 -5.10
C GLU A 93 5.56 -14.15 -6.25
N GLN A 94 6.87 -14.43 -6.25
CA GLN A 94 7.81 -14.02 -7.31
C GLN A 94 7.33 -14.41 -8.73
N LEU A 95 6.46 -15.42 -8.80
CA LEU A 95 5.82 -15.92 -10.01
C LEU A 95 4.96 -14.87 -10.75
N SER A 96 4.36 -13.88 -10.08
CA SER A 96 3.52 -12.89 -10.76
C SER A 96 4.34 -11.99 -11.69
N VAL A 97 5.49 -11.52 -11.22
CA VAL A 97 6.43 -10.69 -11.99
C VAL A 97 7.08 -11.49 -13.12
N CYS A 98 7.48 -12.73 -12.85
CA CYS A 98 8.04 -13.60 -13.88
C CYS A 98 7.03 -13.93 -14.99
N ARG A 99 5.74 -14.13 -14.65
CA ARG A 99 4.66 -14.35 -15.65
C ARG A 99 4.41 -13.10 -16.48
N ALA A 100 4.26 -11.94 -15.85
CA ALA A 100 4.10 -10.67 -16.57
C ALA A 100 5.26 -10.39 -17.54
N ARG A 101 6.51 -10.73 -17.15
CA ARG A 101 7.68 -10.61 -18.05
C ARG A 101 7.73 -11.70 -19.13
N ALA A 102 7.21 -12.89 -18.86
CA ALA A 102 7.16 -13.97 -19.83
C ALA A 102 6.10 -13.76 -20.92
N GLU A 103 5.12 -12.86 -20.68
CA GLU A 103 4.12 -12.43 -21.66
C GLU A 103 4.64 -11.35 -22.64
N ASP A 104 5.88 -10.88 -22.47
CA ASP A 104 6.49 -9.92 -23.38
C ASP A 104 6.66 -10.53 -24.79
N PRO A 105 6.24 -9.83 -25.87
CA PRO A 105 6.30 -10.37 -27.23
C PRO A 105 7.69 -10.82 -27.66
N GLU A 106 8.75 -10.11 -27.25
CA GLU A 106 10.13 -10.46 -27.62
C GLU A 106 10.55 -11.77 -26.95
N VAL A 107 10.14 -11.97 -25.69
CA VAL A 107 10.41 -13.19 -24.94
C VAL A 107 9.67 -14.38 -25.54
N VAL A 108 8.40 -14.18 -25.92
CA VAL A 108 7.58 -15.21 -26.54
C VAL A 108 8.12 -15.60 -27.92
N GLU A 109 8.49 -14.62 -28.76
CA GLU A 109 9.08 -14.86 -30.07
C GLU A 109 10.41 -15.60 -29.99
N HIS A 110 11.23 -15.33 -28.97
CA HIS A 110 12.50 -16.03 -28.77
C HIS A 110 12.32 -17.47 -28.25
N PHE A 111 11.26 -17.73 -27.49
CA PHE A 111 11.01 -19.02 -26.84
C PHE A 111 10.60 -20.13 -27.82
N TYR A 112 9.67 -19.87 -28.73
CA TYR A 112 9.12 -20.89 -29.64
C TYR A 112 10.16 -21.54 -30.58
N PRO A 113 11.12 -20.81 -31.17
CA PRO A 113 12.20 -21.40 -31.98
C PRO A 113 13.10 -22.36 -31.20
N LEU A 114 13.41 -22.02 -29.95
CA LEU A 114 14.18 -22.90 -29.05
C LEU A 114 13.40 -24.19 -28.75
N LEU A 115 12.09 -24.05 -28.54
CA LEU A 115 11.20 -25.18 -28.27
C LEU A 115 11.11 -26.13 -29.46
N GLN A 116 11.00 -25.58 -30.69
CA GLN A 116 11.03 -26.37 -31.92
C GLN A 116 12.38 -27.09 -32.09
N THR A 117 13.49 -26.42 -31.77
CA THR A 117 14.84 -27.02 -31.84
C THR A 117 14.96 -28.20 -30.88
N CYS A 118 14.53 -28.05 -29.63
CA CYS A 118 14.54 -29.13 -28.65
C CYS A 118 13.63 -30.30 -29.05
N HIS A 119 12.45 -30.00 -29.59
CA HIS A 119 11.51 -31.03 -30.06
C HIS A 119 12.11 -31.89 -31.17
N ASN A 120 12.79 -31.27 -32.13
CA ASN A 120 13.43 -31.97 -33.25
C ASN A 120 14.67 -32.78 -32.87
N VAL A 121 15.25 -32.53 -31.68
CA VAL A 121 16.40 -33.30 -31.15
C VAL A 121 15.95 -34.52 -30.35
N LEU A 122 14.72 -34.49 -29.82
CA LEU A 122 14.15 -35.55 -28.97
C LEU A 122 13.27 -36.56 -29.74
N ILE A 123 13.05 -36.35 -31.03
CA ILE A 123 12.32 -37.24 -31.96
C ILE A 123 13.27 -37.62 -33.09
#